data_AF-A0A844AQK4-F1
#
_entry.id   AF-A0A844AQK4-F1
#
_cell.length_a   1.000
_cell.length_b   1.000
_cell.length_c   1.000
_cell.angle_alpha   90.00
_cell.angle_beta   90.00
_cell.angle_gamma   90.00
#
_symmetry.space_group_name_H-M   'P 1'
#
loop_
_entity.id
_entity.type
_entity.pdbx_description
1 polymer ?
#
loop_
_entity_poly.entity_id
_entity_poly.type
_entity_poly.pdbx_seq_one_letter_code
_entity_poly.pdbx_strand_id
1 'polypeptide(L)'
;MPKGAYIKSVVFADEAPKYRSRRKPPVAEQQLLAEVLARLGQTRQANNLNQIAKHLNQGTLVVDPDLEADIKRAVAEVAWMRAALMKALGVEE
;
A
#
# COMPACT_ATOMS: atom_id res chain seq x y z
N MET A 1 49.84 -12.41 3.62
CA MET A 1 49.57 -11.16 2.86
C MET A 1 48.92 -10.13 3.77
N PRO A 2 49.20 -8.83 3.60
CA PRO A 2 48.39 -7.76 4.20
C PRO A 2 46.92 -7.94 3.80
N LYS A 3 45.97 -7.62 4.69
CA LYS A 3 44.53 -7.85 4.46
C LYS A 3 44.03 -7.24 3.15
N GLY A 4 44.51 -6.05 2.80
CA GLY A 4 44.17 -5.38 1.55
C GLY A 4 44.63 -6.12 0.30
N ALA A 5 45.78 -6.81 0.35
CA ALA A 5 46.27 -7.61 -0.77
C ALA A 5 45.43 -8.89 -0.95
N TYR A 6 45.04 -9.54 0.15
CA TYR A 6 44.19 -10.74 0.13
C TYR A 6 42.78 -10.45 -0.41
N ILE A 7 42.17 -9.32 -0.01
CA ILE A 7 40.84 -8.93 -0.52
C ILE A 7 40.90 -8.69 -2.03
N LYS A 8 41.94 -7.99 -2.52
CA LYS A 8 42.12 -7.72 -3.95
C LYS A 8 42.35 -9.00 -4.75
N SER A 9 43.13 -9.95 -4.23
CA SER A 9 43.39 -11.22 -4.94
C SER A 9 42.13 -12.08 -5.07
N VAL A 10 41.15 -11.95 -4.19
CA VAL A 10 39.87 -12.68 -4.26
C VAL A 10 38.85 -11.96 -5.15
N VAL A 11 38.76 -10.62 -5.05
CA VAL A 11 37.75 -9.82 -5.78
C VAL A 11 38.11 -9.63 -7.26
N PHE A 12 39.41 -9.52 -7.57
CA PHE A 12 39.89 -9.28 -8.94
C PHE A 12 40.46 -10.53 -9.61
N ALA A 13 40.23 -11.72 -9.06
CA ALA A 13 40.53 -12.96 -9.76
C ALA A 13 39.63 -13.09 -11.00
N ASP A 14 40.15 -13.65 -12.09
CA ASP A 14 39.39 -13.84 -13.34
C ASP A 14 38.12 -14.69 -13.12
N GLU A 15 38.17 -15.60 -12.14
CA GLU A 15 37.06 -16.47 -11.73
C GLU A 15 36.34 -15.97 -10.46
N ALA A 16 36.53 -14.70 -10.07
CA ALA A 16 35.90 -14.16 -8.88
C ALA A 16 34.36 -14.34 -8.94
N PRO A 17 33.72 -14.83 -7.88
CA PRO A 17 32.27 -14.99 -7.84
C PRO A 17 31.60 -13.63 -8.10
N LYS A 18 30.96 -13.48 -9.26
CA LYS A 18 30.16 -12.29 -9.58
C LYS A 18 28.94 -12.28 -8.68
N TYR A 19 28.98 -11.52 -7.59
CA TYR A 19 27.83 -11.37 -6.71
C TYR A 19 26.65 -10.81 -7.53
N ARG A 20 25.50 -11.47 -7.44
CA ARG A 20 24.28 -11.04 -8.13
C ARG A 20 23.90 -9.67 -7.56
N SER A 21 23.94 -8.62 -8.40
CA SER A 21 23.45 -7.30 -8.01
C SER A 21 22.03 -7.45 -7.47
N ARG A 22 21.80 -6.99 -6.23
CA ARG A 22 20.48 -7.04 -5.62
C ARG A 22 19.55 -6.20 -6.50
N ARG A 23 18.63 -6.85 -7.22
CA ARG A 23 17.64 -6.17 -8.06
C ARG A 23 16.91 -5.19 -7.15
N LYS A 24 17.10 -3.87 -7.35
CA LYS A 24 16.26 -2.89 -6.67
C LYS A 24 14.83 -3.19 -7.14
N PRO A 25 13.86 -3.38 -6.23
CA PRO A 25 12.46 -3.43 -6.65
C PRO A 25 12.14 -2.16 -7.45
N PRO A 26 11.18 -2.18 -8.39
CA PRO A 26 10.81 -1.01 -9.16
C PRO A 26 10.30 0.08 -8.19
N VAL A 27 11.23 0.96 -7.79
CA VAL A 27 11.00 1.99 -6.75
C VAL A 27 9.85 2.91 -7.15
N ALA A 28 9.70 3.19 -8.43
CA ALA A 28 8.62 4.04 -8.95
C ALA A 28 7.23 3.43 -8.76
N GLU A 29 7.05 2.13 -9.01
CA GLU A 29 5.75 1.46 -8.82
C GLU A 29 5.38 1.38 -7.33
N GLN A 30 6.35 1.06 -6.47
CA GLN A 30 6.14 1.05 -5.02
C GLN A 30 5.81 2.45 -4.48
N GLN A 31 6.46 3.49 -4.98
CA GLN A 31 6.14 4.88 -4.63
C GLN A 31 4.74 5.28 -5.06
N LEU A 32 4.33 4.91 -6.28
CA LEU A 32 2.97 5.20 -6.77
C LEU A 32 1.91 4.48 -5.92
N LEU A 33 2.12 3.22 -5.59
CA LEU A 33 1.21 2.45 -4.72
C LEU A 33 1.13 3.06 -3.31
N ALA A 34 2.26 3.50 -2.75
CA ALA A 34 2.30 4.17 -1.45
C ALA A 34 1.57 5.52 -1.50
N GLU A 35 1.71 6.28 -2.58
CA GLU A 35 0.98 7.53 -2.77
C GLU A 35 -0.54 7.29 -2.87
N VAL A 36 -0.98 6.28 -3.62
CA VAL A 36 -2.40 5.92 -3.71
C VAL A 36 -2.93 5.52 -2.33
N LEU A 37 -2.21 4.70 -1.56
CA LEU A 37 -2.59 4.33 -0.20
C LEU A 37 -2.67 5.55 0.73
N ALA A 38 -1.71 6.47 0.64
CA ALA A 38 -1.71 7.71 1.42
C ALA A 38 -2.91 8.60 1.08
N ARG A 39 -3.21 8.79 -0.21
CA ARG A 39 -4.39 9.53 -0.66
C ARG A 39 -5.68 8.88 -0.19
N LEU A 40 -5.76 7.54 -0.22
CA LEU A 40 -6.89 6.79 0.31
C LEU A 40 -7.07 7.05 1.81
N GLY A 41 -5.99 7.03 2.60
CA GLY A 41 -6.03 7.37 4.04
C GLY A 41 -6.38 8.82 4.34
N GLN A 42 -6.07 9.75 3.43
CA GLN A 42 -6.45 11.17 3.53
C GLN A 42 -7.91 11.43 3.15
N THR A 43 -8.60 10.49 2.50
CA THR A 43 -10.04 10.63 2.30
C THR A 43 -10.70 10.69 3.67
N ARG A 44 -11.46 11.76 3.92
CA ARG A 44 -12.07 12.06 5.23
C ARG A 44 -13.27 11.12 5.53
N GLN A 45 -13.10 9.82 5.34
CA GLN A 45 -14.16 8.80 5.42
C GLN A 45 -14.89 8.86 6.77
N ALA A 46 -14.16 8.98 7.88
CA ALA A 46 -14.76 9.14 9.21
C ALA A 46 -15.67 10.37 9.32
N ASN A 47 -15.30 11.51 8.71
CA ASN A 47 -16.12 12.71 8.75
C ASN A 47 -17.37 12.56 7.86
N ASN A 48 -17.24 11.95 6.68
CA ASN A 48 -18.38 11.67 5.80
C ASN A 48 -19.36 10.67 6.46
N LEU A 49 -18.85 9.62 7.11
CA LEU A 49 -19.68 8.68 7.87
C LEU A 49 -20.41 9.36 9.03
N ASN A 50 -19.75 10.30 9.72
CA ASN A 50 -20.38 11.07 10.78
C ASN A 50 -21.50 11.98 10.24
N GLN A 51 -21.34 12.55 9.04
CA GLN A 51 -22.41 13.32 8.37
C GLN A 51 -23.60 12.42 8.01
N ILE A 52 -23.35 11.24 7.43
CA ILE A 52 -24.41 10.26 7.12
C ILE A 52 -25.14 9.86 8.40
N ALA A 53 -24.43 9.51 9.47
CA ALA A 53 -25.03 9.16 10.76
C ALA A 53 -25.87 10.31 11.34
N LYS A 54 -25.39 11.55 11.25
CA LYS A 54 -26.15 12.74 11.66
C LYS A 54 -27.44 12.88 10.84
N HIS A 55 -27.37 12.77 9.52
CA HIS A 55 -28.54 12.88 8.66
C HIS A 55 -29.56 11.76 8.90
N LEU A 56 -29.08 10.55 9.19
CA LEU A 56 -29.91 9.40 9.57
C LEU A 56 -30.62 9.64 10.90
N ASN A 57 -29.89 10.08 11.93
CA ASN A 57 -30.45 10.39 13.26
C ASN A 57 -31.47 11.54 13.21
N GLN A 58 -31.29 12.48 12.29
CA GLN A 58 -32.22 13.60 12.06
C GLN A 58 -33.44 13.20 11.21
N GLY A 59 -33.49 11.97 10.68
CA GLY A 59 -34.56 11.52 9.77
C GLY A 59 -34.52 12.22 8.41
N THR A 60 -33.43 12.88 8.06
CA THR A 60 -33.27 13.65 6.81
C THR A 60 -32.72 12.83 5.65
N LEU A 61 -32.17 11.64 5.95
CA LEU A 61 -31.73 10.67 4.95
C LEU A 61 -32.65 9.46 4.99
N VAL A 62 -33.36 9.22 3.90
CA VAL A 62 -34.12 7.98 3.69
C VAL A 62 -33.15 6.93 3.18
N VAL A 63 -33.09 5.79 3.85
CA VAL A 63 -32.31 4.63 3.42
C VAL A 63 -33.29 3.60 2.89
N ASP A 64 -33.36 3.48 1.57
CA ASP A 64 -34.04 2.39 0.90
C ASP A 64 -33.10 1.17 0.73
N PRO A 65 -33.63 -0.01 0.39
CA PRO A 65 -32.82 -1.23 0.26
C PRO A 65 -31.71 -1.14 -0.79
N ASP A 66 -31.90 -0.38 -1.87
CA ASP A 66 -30.91 -0.24 -2.94
C ASP A 66 -29.74 0.63 -2.45
N LEU A 67 -30.04 1.74 -1.78
CA LEU A 67 -29.04 2.60 -1.15
C LEU A 67 -28.25 1.85 -0.06
N GLU A 68 -28.91 1.03 0.76
CA GLU A 68 -28.23 0.20 1.76
C GLU A 68 -27.25 -0.78 1.09
N ALA A 69 -27.67 -1.43 0.00
CA ALA A 69 -26.83 -2.35 -0.76
C ALA A 69 -25.62 -1.64 -1.38
N ASP A 70 -25.82 -0.43 -1.93
CA ASP A 70 -24.75 0.37 -2.54
C ASP A 70 -23.74 0.85 -1.50
N ILE A 71 -24.19 1.28 -0.32
CA ILE A 71 -23.29 1.65 0.79
C ILE A 71 -22.45 0.45 1.23
N LYS A 72 -23.08 -0.72 1.44
CA LYS A 72 -22.35 -1.95 1.81
C LYS A 72 -21.31 -2.34 0.77
N ARG A 73 -21.65 -2.22 -0.52
CA ARG A 73 -20.74 -2.49 -1.63
C ARG A 73 -19.56 -1.52 -1.65
N ALA A 74 -19.82 -0.22 -1.49
CA ALA A 74 -18.78 0.80 -1.43
C ALA A 74 -17.81 0.55 -0.26
N VAL A 75 -18.32 0.18 0.92
CA VAL A 75 -17.49 -0.19 2.07
C VAL A 75 -16.60 -1.40 1.75
N ALA A 76 -17.16 -2.44 1.14
CA ALA A 76 -16.42 -3.64 0.76
C ALA A 76 -15.32 -3.33 -0.28
N GLU A 77 -15.61 -2.50 -1.29
CA GLU A 77 -14.65 -2.09 -2.31
C GLU A 77 -13.51 -1.27 -1.73
N VAL A 78 -13.79 -0.32 -0.83
CA VAL A 78 -12.76 0.48 -0.15
C VAL A 78 -11.89 -0.39 0.75
N ALA A 79 -12.48 -1.32 1.50
CA ALA A 79 -11.73 -2.26 2.32
C ALA A 79 -10.82 -3.16 1.47
N TRP A 80 -11.33 -3.66 0.33
CA TRP A 80 -10.56 -4.44 -0.63
C TRP A 80 -9.41 -3.63 -1.23
N MET A 81 -9.64 -2.39 -1.66
CA MET A 81 -8.59 -1.50 -2.18
C MET A 81 -7.48 -1.28 -1.15
N ARG A 82 -7.82 -1.00 0.11
CA ARG A 82 -6.84 -0.85 1.19
C ARG A 82 -6.02 -2.13 1.38
N ALA A 83 -6.67 -3.29 1.47
CA ALA A 83 -5.98 -4.56 1.67
C ALA A 83 -5.07 -4.92 0.49
N ALA A 84 -5.53 -4.70 -0.75
CA ALA A 84 -4.75 -4.95 -1.96
C ALA A 84 -3.49 -4.06 -2.01
N LEU A 85 -3.62 -2.78 -1.67
CA LEU A 85 -2.49 -1.83 -1.62
C LEU A 85 -1.48 -2.20 -0.53
N MET A 86 -1.95 -2.53 0.69
CA MET A 86 -1.09 -2.99 1.80
C MET A 86 -0.29 -4.24 1.41
N LYS A 87 -0.96 -5.23 0.81
CA LYS A 87 -0.33 -6.46 0.31
C LYS A 87 0.71 -6.16 -0.79
N ALA A 88 0.38 -5.30 -1.74
CA ALA A 88 1.30 -4.94 -2.83
C ALA A 88 2.55 -4.19 -2.33
N LEU A 89 2.42 -3.47 -1.21
CA LEU A 89 3.52 -2.77 -0.55
C LEU A 89 4.30 -3.65 0.43
N GLY A 90 3.83 -4.88 0.72
CA GLY A 90 4.47 -5.78 1.68
C GLY A 90 4.32 -5.33 3.13
N VAL A 91 3.28 -4.55 3.43
CA VAL A 91 2.94 -4.14 4.80
C VAL A 91 1.91 -5.12 5.34
N GLU A 92 2.30 -5.89 6.36
CA GLU A 92 1.36 -6.73 7.11
C GLU A 92 0.60 -5.87 8.14
N GLU A 93 -0.64 -6.26 8.42
CA GLU A 93 -1.58 -5.53 9.28
C GLU A 93 -1.27 -5.70 10.78
#